data_AF-A0A182FCC5-F1
#
_entry.id   AF-A0A182FCC5-F1
#
_cell.length_a   1.000
_cell.length_b   1.000
_cell.length_c   1.000
_cell.angle_alpha   90.00
_cell.angle_beta   90.00
_cell.angle_gamma   90.00
#
_symmetry.space_group_name_H-M   'P 1'
#
loop_
_entity.id
_entity.type
_entity.pdbx_description
1 polymer ?
#
loop_
_entity_poly.entity_id
_entity_poly.type
_entity_poly.pdbx_seq_one_letter_code
_entity_poly.pdbx_strand_id
1 'polypeptide(L)'
;MGMVIAETYEDCEQPPEIAHAKARLTVDDNEEYVTAHYTCQTGYRLQDPAASQLRCSIETDEWLTAASVKLPVCVRGLPCDNTTYLMLA
;
A
#
# COMPACT_ATOMS: atom_id res chain seq x y z
N MET A 1 21.47 12.56 13.61
CA MET A 1 20.67 13.80 13.67
C MET A 1 19.77 13.80 12.45
N GLY A 2 18.46 13.97 12.62
CA GLY A 2 17.47 13.92 11.54
C GLY A 2 16.29 13.02 11.88
N MET A 3 15.48 13.44 12.84
CA MET A 3 14.15 12.89 13.09
C MET A 3 13.19 13.88 12.42
N VAL A 4 12.61 13.51 11.28
CA VAL A 4 11.53 14.27 10.65
C VAL A 4 10.25 13.45 10.82
N ILE A 5 9.43 13.89 11.78
CA ILE A 5 8.05 13.47 11.97
C ILE A 5 7.19 14.56 11.36
N ALA A 6 6.99 14.46 10.06
CA ALA A 6 5.82 15.00 9.38
C ALA A 6 5.27 13.80 8.60
N GLU A 7 4.00 13.46 8.78
CA GLU A 7 3.31 12.41 8.00
C GLU A 7 3.03 12.88 6.55
N THR A 8 3.90 13.74 6.03
CA THR A 8 4.04 14.05 4.61
C THR A 8 5.04 13.04 4.07
N TYR A 9 4.55 12.12 3.25
CA TYR A 9 5.42 11.21 2.53
C TYR A 9 6.01 11.99 1.36
N GLU A 10 7.06 12.75 1.68
CA GLU A 10 7.80 13.65 0.79
C GLU A 10 9.15 13.05 0.38
N ASP A 11 9.13 11.76 0.05
CA ASP A 11 10.30 11.00 -0.36
C ASP A 11 9.84 9.77 -1.15
N CYS A 12 10.06 9.76 -2.46
CA CYS A 12 9.65 8.63 -3.29
C CYS A 12 10.48 7.35 -3.04
N GLU A 13 11.58 7.44 -2.29
CA GLU A 13 12.40 6.28 -1.87
C GLU A 13 11.86 5.65 -0.58
N GLN A 14 11.09 6.40 0.21
CA GLN A 14 10.48 5.97 1.46
C GLN A 14 8.94 5.94 1.36
N PRO A 15 8.36 4.83 0.86
CA PRO A 15 6.93 4.69 0.75
C PRO A 15 6.26 4.66 2.13
N PRO A 16 4.97 5.04 2.21
CA PRO A 16 4.19 4.91 3.43
C PRO A 16 4.30 3.55 4.12
N GLU A 17 4.59 3.55 5.43
CA GLU A 17 4.63 2.29 6.18
C GLU A 17 3.21 1.81 6.47
N ILE A 18 2.88 0.63 5.95
CA ILE A 18 1.57 0.01 6.11
C ILE A 18 1.71 -1.23 6.98
N ALA A 19 0.99 -1.23 8.11
CA ALA A 19 0.97 -2.36 9.02
C ALA A 19 0.54 -3.65 8.30
N HIS A 20 1.31 -4.72 8.51
CA HIS A 20 1.10 -6.03 7.89
C HIS A 20 1.18 -6.02 6.35
N ALA A 21 1.81 -5.01 5.75
CA ALA A 21 2.15 -5.00 4.34
C ALA A 21 3.66 -4.87 4.13
N LYS A 22 4.10 -5.20 2.91
CA LYS A 22 5.43 -4.88 2.41
C LYS A 22 5.26 -4.06 1.14
N ALA A 23 5.93 -2.92 1.07
CA ALA A 23 6.00 -2.11 -0.13
C ALA A 23 7.16 -2.58 -1.01
N ARG A 24 6.93 -2.63 -2.32
CA ARG A 24 7.97 -2.82 -3.33
C ARG A 24 7.91 -1.65 -4.31
N LEU A 25 9.00 -0.91 -4.43
CA LEU A 25 9.11 0.21 -5.33
C LEU A 25 9.47 -0.24 -6.74
N THR A 26 8.86 0.38 -7.73
CA THR A 26 9.16 0.28 -9.15
C THR A 26 9.14 1.69 -9.73
N VAL A 27 10.07 2.00 -10.62
CA VAL A 27 10.10 3.29 -11.33
C VAL A 27 9.43 3.08 -12.69
N ASP A 28 8.59 4.02 -13.10
CA ASP A 28 7.97 4.00 -14.43
C ASP A 28 9.04 4.19 -15.53
N ASP A 29 8.79 3.67 -16.73
CA ASP A 29 9.72 3.79 -17.88
C ASP A 29 10.04 5.25 -18.24
N ASN A 30 9.13 6.18 -17.96
CA ASN A 30 9.34 7.61 -18.22
C ASN A 30 10.08 8.32 -17.08
N GLU A 31 10.40 7.63 -15.98
CA GLU A 31 11.09 8.18 -14.80
C GLU A 31 10.39 9.40 -14.18
N GLU A 32 9.11 9.61 -14.46
CA GLU A 32 8.28 10.68 -13.88
C GLU A 32 7.63 10.27 -12.56
N TYR A 33 7.41 8.96 -12.36
CA TYR A 33 6.70 8.43 -11.21
C TYR A 33 7.39 7.19 -10.61
N VAL A 34 7.35 7.09 -9.28
CA VAL A 34 7.65 5.85 -8.55
C VAL A 34 6.33 5.20 -8.13
N THR A 35 6.19 3.90 -8.39
CA THR A 35 5.04 3.11 -7.95
C THR A 35 5.44 2.21 -6.78
N ALA A 36 4.74 2.34 -5.65
CA ALA A 36 4.84 1.43 -4.52
C ALA A 36 3.75 0.36 -4.62
N HIS A 37 4.17 -0.89 -4.78
CA HIS A 37 3.31 -2.06 -4.77
C HIS A 37 3.24 -2.64 -3.36
N TYR A 38 2.09 -2.52 -2.71
CA TYR A 38 1.84 -3.06 -1.38
C TYR A 38 1.32 -4.49 -1.46
N THR A 39 2.04 -5.38 -0.80
CA THR A 39 1.66 -6.78 -0.64
C THR A 39 1.41 -7.07 0.83
N CYS A 40 0.18 -7.42 1.20
CA CYS A 40 -0.11 -7.84 2.57
C CYS A 40 0.61 -9.15 2.91
N GLN A 41 0.95 -9.31 4.19
CA GLN A 41 1.51 -10.54 4.74
C GLN A 41 0.49 -11.69 4.64
N THR A 42 0.98 -12.93 4.72
CA THR A 42 0.14 -14.13 4.72
C THR A 42 -0.92 -14.05 5.82
N GLY A 43 -2.18 -14.32 5.49
CA GLY A 43 -3.31 -14.18 6.42
C GLY A 43 -3.89 -12.77 6.52
N TYR A 44 -3.37 -11.82 5.75
CA TYR A 44 -3.93 -10.48 5.59
C TYR A 44 -4.32 -10.24 4.13
N ARG A 45 -5.35 -9.43 3.92
CA ARG A 45 -5.81 -8.97 2.60
C ARG A 45 -5.93 -7.46 2.61
N LEU A 46 -5.67 -6.83 1.46
CA LEU A 46 -5.98 -5.42 1.29
C LEU A 46 -7.49 -5.23 1.46
N GLN A 47 -7.87 -4.25 2.28
CA GLN A 47 -9.25 -3.83 2.44
C GLN A 47 -9.80 -3.32 1.10
N ASP A 48 -8.97 -2.59 0.35
CA ASP A 48 -9.27 -2.10 -0.98
C ASP A 48 -8.17 -2.58 -1.96
N PRO A 49 -8.49 -3.47 -2.92
CA PRO A 49 -7.51 -3.98 -3.88
C PRO A 49 -6.95 -2.90 -4.81
N ALA A 50 -7.71 -1.83 -5.08
CA ALA A 50 -7.26 -0.74 -5.95
C ALA A 50 -6.23 0.15 -5.24
N ALA A 51 -6.27 0.22 -3.91
CA ALA A 51 -5.26 0.91 -3.09
C ALA A 51 -3.92 0.15 -2.95
N SER A 52 -3.77 -1.03 -3.57
CA SER A 52 -2.52 -1.82 -3.51
C SER A 52 -1.33 -1.16 -4.20
N GLN A 53 -1.57 -0.15 -5.04
CA GLN A 53 -0.55 0.57 -5.76
C GLN A 53 -0.66 2.05 -5.44
N LEU A 54 0.41 2.61 -4.89
CA LEU A 54 0.53 4.05 -4.69
C LEU A 54 1.55 4.59 -5.67
N ARG A 55 1.34 5.83 -6.11
CA ARG A 55 2.26 6.52 -7.01
C ARG A 55 2.84 7.72 -6.30
N CYS A 56 4.11 7.98 -6.52
CA CYS A 56 4.84 9.15 -6.10
C CYS A 56 5.23 9.94 -7.33
N SER A 57 5.02 11.25 -7.32
CA SER A 57 5.51 12.13 -8.38
C SER A 57 6.94 12.49 -8.05
N ILE A 58 7.90 12.15 -8.92
CA ILE A 58 9.31 12.47 -8.70
C ILE A 58 9.55 13.98 -8.80
N GLU A 59 8.73 14.69 -9.58
CA GLU A 59 8.82 16.15 -9.72
C GLU A 59 8.50 16.89 -8.43
N THR A 60 7.50 16.42 -7.68
CA THR A 60 7.10 17.04 -6.41
C THR A 60 7.68 16.31 -5.20
N ASP A 61 8.26 15.14 -5.42
CA ASP A 61 8.71 14.18 -4.42
C ASP A 61 7.60 13.74 -3.44
N GLU A 62 6.33 13.85 -3.87
CA GLU A 62 5.17 13.57 -3.03
C GLU A 62 4.43 12.30 -3.46
N TRP A 63 4.12 11.44 -2.50
CA TRP A 63 3.18 10.36 -2.71
C TRP A 63 1.78 10.92 -2.95
N LEU A 64 1.14 10.52 -4.05
CA LEU A 64 -0.23 10.92 -4.43
C LEU A 64 -1.32 10.46 -3.44
N THR A 65 -0.92 9.86 -2.32
CA THR A 65 -1.80 9.52 -1.19
C THR A 65 -1.62 10.41 0.03
N ALA A 66 -0.45 11.02 0.21
CA ALA A 66 -0.18 11.94 1.32
C ALA A 66 -1.09 13.17 1.26
N ALA A 67 -1.49 13.59 0.05
CA ALA A 67 -2.23 14.81 -0.15
C ALA A 67 -3.72 14.75 0.22
N SER A 68 -4.40 13.58 0.23
CA SER A 68 -5.83 13.44 0.60
C SER A 68 -6.42 12.01 0.49
N VAL A 69 -5.61 10.95 0.32
CA VAL A 69 -6.14 9.62 -0.02
C VAL A 69 -5.76 8.61 1.04
N LYS A 70 -6.79 7.99 1.61
CA LYS A 70 -6.71 6.90 2.58
C LYS A 70 -5.63 5.88 2.20
N LEU A 71 -4.66 5.67 3.10
CA LEU A 71 -3.62 4.65 2.95
C LEU A 71 -4.22 3.24 2.81
N PRO A 72 -3.57 2.33 2.07
CA PRO A 72 -4.02 0.95 1.98
C PRO A 72 -4.00 0.30 3.37
N VAL A 73 -5.07 -0.40 3.72
CA VAL A 73 -5.17 -1.10 5.00
C VAL A 73 -5.17 -2.59 4.75
N CYS A 74 -4.20 -3.31 5.34
CA CYS A 74 -4.23 -4.76 5.37
C CYS A 74 -5.08 -5.21 6.56
N VAL A 75 -6.25 -5.77 6.27
CA VAL A 75 -7.11 -6.40 7.27
C VAL A 75 -6.82 -7.88 7.31
N ARG A 76 -7.00 -8.54 8.46
CA ARG A 76 -6.87 -9.99 8.55
C ARG A 76 -7.82 -10.60 7.52
N GLY A 77 -7.24 -11.34 6.56
CA GLY A 77 -8.02 -12.20 5.70
C GLY A 77 -8.61 -13.23 6.63
N LEU A 78 -9.92 -13.16 6.85
CA LEU A 78 -10.62 -14.36 7.30
C LEU A 78 -10.14 -15.48 6.37
N PRO A 79 -9.83 -16.68 6.91
CA PRO A 79 -9.76 -17.83 6.02
C PRO A 79 -11.02 -17.75 5.18
N CYS A 80 -10.89 -17.79 3.85
CA CYS A 80 -12.02 -17.97 2.96
C CYS A 80 -12.99 -18.87 3.70
N ASP A 81 -14.13 -18.31 4.11
CA ASP A 81 -15.01 -18.96 5.07
C ASP A 81 -15.37 -20.30 4.45
N ASN A 82 -14.77 -21.35 4.97
CA ASN A 82 -15.07 -22.71 4.56
C ASN A 82 -16.35 -23.13 5.31
N THR A 83 -17.34 -22.23 5.34
CA THR A 83 -18.66 -22.39 5.95
C THR A 83 -19.75 -22.01 4.94
N THR A 84 -19.50 -22.25 3.64
CA THR A 84 -20.57 -22.52 2.67
C THR A 84 -20.25 -23.79 1.86
N TYR A 85 -20.00 -24.91 2.54
CA TYR A 85 -20.30 -26.24 2.00
C TYR A 85 -20.55 -27.28 3.11
N LEU A 86 -21.36 -26.91 4.11
CA LEU A 86 -22.24 -27.86 4.80
C LEU A 86 -23.68 -27.64 4.31
N MET A 87 -23.88 -27.54 2.99
CA MET A 87 -25.21 -27.55 2.36
C MET A 87 -25.06 -27.99 0.90
N LEU A 88 -24.79 -29.27 0.66
CA LEU A 88 -25.34 -30.00 -0.49
C LEU A 88 -25.45 -31.47 -0.05
N ALA A 89 -26.70 -31.90 0.02
CA ALA A 89 -27.19 -33.19 0.46
C ALA A 89 -26.76 -34.33 -0.48
#